data_AF-A0A2E2VLI1-F1
#
_entry.id   AF-A0A2E2VLI1-F1
#
_cell.length_a   1.000
_cell.length_b   1.000
_cell.length_c   1.000
_cell.angle_alpha   90.00
_cell.angle_beta   90.00
_cell.angle_gamma   90.00
#
_symmetry.space_group_name_H-M   'P 1'
#
loop_
_entity.id
_entity.type
_entity.pdbx_description
1 polymer ?
#
loop_
_entity_poly.entity_id
_entity_poly.type
_entity_poly.pdbx_seq_one_letter_code
_entity_poly.pdbx_strand_id
1 'polypeptide(L)'
;MVIHHFLTKKVILLIFALTLFAVVAACGGSDQAVRQVEVIKEVPVEKIVIKEVIKEVPVEKIVKQEVIKEVPVEKQVILEVIKEVPVEVIKEVTVEKIVEVQIAPSVKDKREIVFGGLNWDSALVQNGVARYIVEHGYGYPTSQIEGPTLPLFQGLRKGDVDITMEIWLPNQDAAWNEAVKAGEVIPVGKSLEDNWQSSFLVPGYLQDANPELDSIEDLKTDKFNSLFEQDGGKAVLLGCIAGWGCRTMQDGSPDTGVGQIVGMGLEDHVVLRDPGTSGALAAAIEGAFAKEEPILFYYWGPTALAHKLDMRDLEQPDPSECADNSPVHGCAFPAAEIMIAMNTELVADAPELITFFKNWDWSAGNQLAAEGWYSENKTA
;
A
#
# COMPACT_ATOMS: atom_id res chain seq x y z
N MET A 1 14.25 -53.99 54.85
CA MET A 1 15.09 -55.19 54.75
C MET A 1 15.17 -55.58 53.28
N VAL A 2 16.34 -55.34 52.66
CA VAL A 2 17.01 -56.22 51.68
C VAL A 2 16.20 -56.55 50.39
N ILE A 3 16.44 -55.96 49.21
CA ILE A 3 17.60 -56.04 48.27
C ILE A 3 17.22 -56.84 47.00
N HIS A 4 17.64 -56.30 45.83
CA HIS A 4 18.00 -56.97 44.56
C HIS A 4 16.91 -57.55 43.63
N HIS A 5 17.07 -57.64 42.29
CA HIS A 5 17.99 -57.16 41.25
C HIS A 5 17.50 -57.79 39.92
N PHE A 6 18.09 -57.35 38.81
CA PHE A 6 18.13 -57.99 37.47
C PHE A 6 16.95 -57.69 36.53
N LEU A 7 17.15 -56.74 35.61
CA LEU A 7 17.67 -56.93 34.23
C LEU A 7 16.61 -57.57 33.31
N THR A 8 16.20 -56.96 32.21
CA THR A 8 17.07 -56.81 31.03
C THR A 8 16.48 -55.82 30.02
N LYS A 9 17.36 -55.01 29.42
CA LYS A 9 17.12 -54.26 28.18
C LYS A 9 16.84 -55.23 27.02
N LYS A 10 15.84 -54.93 26.18
CA LYS A 10 15.89 -55.15 24.72
C LYS A 10 15.06 -54.09 24.01
N VAL A 11 15.78 -53.19 23.35
CA VAL A 11 15.32 -52.33 22.26
C VAL A 11 14.90 -53.23 21.09
N ILE A 12 13.68 -53.09 20.57
CA ILE A 12 13.30 -53.60 19.24
C ILE A 12 12.42 -52.54 18.54
N LEU A 13 13.09 -51.83 17.62
CA LEU A 13 12.66 -51.40 16.28
C LEU A 13 11.15 -51.09 16.04
N LEU A 14 10.82 -49.79 15.94
CA LEU A 14 9.61 -49.32 15.28
C LEU A 14 9.79 -49.43 13.75
N ILE A 15 9.04 -50.31 13.09
CA ILE A 15 8.87 -50.30 11.63
C ILE A 15 7.55 -49.57 11.35
N PHE A 16 7.63 -48.34 10.83
CA PHE A 16 6.47 -47.65 10.27
C PHE A 16 6.17 -48.22 8.89
N ALA A 17 5.04 -48.92 8.74
CA ALA A 17 4.54 -49.34 7.44
C ALA A 17 3.70 -48.21 6.82
N LEU A 18 4.32 -47.43 5.92
CA LEU A 18 3.62 -46.50 5.03
C LEU A 18 2.79 -47.28 4.01
N THR A 19 1.46 -47.12 4.05
CA THR A 19 0.57 -47.63 3.00
C THR A 19 0.00 -46.43 2.23
N LEU A 20 0.51 -46.22 1.01
CA LEU A 20 0.07 -45.17 0.11
C LEU A 20 -1.14 -45.69 -0.69
N PHE A 21 -2.32 -45.13 -0.48
CA PHE A 21 -3.49 -45.42 -1.31
C PHE A 21 -3.71 -44.29 -2.33
N ALA A 22 -3.61 -44.63 -3.62
CA ALA A 22 -4.02 -43.76 -4.71
C ALA A 22 -5.43 -44.15 -5.17
N VAL A 23 -6.39 -43.23 -5.07
CA VAL A 23 -7.74 -43.40 -5.63
C VAL A 23 -7.80 -42.65 -6.96
N VAL A 24 -7.94 -43.40 -8.06
CA VAL A 24 -8.12 -42.83 -9.40
C VAL A 24 -9.57 -43.02 -9.81
N ALA A 25 -10.33 -41.94 -9.92
CA ALA A 25 -11.65 -41.91 -10.55
C ALA A 25 -11.56 -41.09 -11.84
N ALA A 26 -11.84 -41.73 -12.97
CA ALA A 26 -11.80 -41.13 -14.30
C ALA A 26 -13.20 -40.68 -14.73
N CYS A 27 -13.37 -39.38 -15.02
CA CYS A 27 -13.91 -38.83 -16.28
C CYS A 27 -14.26 -37.33 -16.11
N GLY A 28 -13.56 -36.47 -16.88
CA GLY A 28 -14.11 -35.21 -17.38
C GLY A 28 -13.83 -33.91 -16.61
N GLY A 29 -12.65 -33.31 -16.84
CA GLY A 29 -12.48 -31.86 -17.01
C GLY A 29 -12.52 -30.93 -15.79
N SER A 30 -11.37 -30.76 -15.11
CA SER A 30 -10.80 -29.51 -14.55
C SER A 30 -9.82 -29.88 -13.44
N ASP A 31 -8.63 -29.27 -13.42
CA ASP A 31 -7.53 -29.52 -12.47
C ASP A 31 -8.00 -29.71 -11.02
N GLN A 32 -7.87 -30.93 -10.50
CA GLN A 32 -7.97 -31.23 -9.07
C GLN A 32 -6.68 -31.90 -8.61
N ALA A 33 -5.93 -31.18 -7.77
CA ALA A 33 -4.73 -31.67 -7.11
C ALA A 33 -5.05 -32.89 -6.22
N VAL A 34 -4.33 -33.99 -6.45
CA VAL A 34 -4.41 -35.23 -5.69
C VAL A 34 -3.83 -35.00 -4.28
N ARG A 35 -4.66 -35.12 -3.24
CA ARG A 35 -4.26 -34.97 -1.83
C ARG A 35 -3.76 -36.32 -1.29
N GLN A 36 -2.48 -36.43 -0.94
CA GLN A 36 -1.94 -37.59 -0.23
C GLN A 36 -2.29 -37.51 1.27
N VAL A 37 -2.71 -38.64 1.88
CA VAL A 37 -3.04 -38.75 3.30
C VAL A 37 -2.05 -39.73 3.95
N GLU A 38 -1.30 -39.26 4.96
CA GLU A 38 -0.42 -40.08 5.79
C GLU A 38 -1.16 -40.52 7.06
N VAL A 39 -1.10 -41.81 7.40
CA VAL A 39 -1.72 -42.37 8.62
C VAL A 39 -0.63 -42.79 9.59
N ILE A 40 -0.53 -42.09 10.73
CA ILE A 40 0.38 -42.42 11.83
C ILE A 40 -0.44 -43.10 12.93
N LYS A 41 -0.08 -44.33 13.32
CA LYS A 41 -0.75 -45.10 14.38
C LYS A 41 0.02 -44.98 15.70
N GLU A 42 -0.53 -44.30 16.70
CA GLU A 42 0.06 -44.22 18.05
C GLU A 42 -0.45 -45.35 18.97
N VAL A 43 0.39 -45.76 19.95
CA VAL A 43 0.14 -46.85 20.91
C VAL A 43 -0.63 -46.30 22.14
N PRO A 44 -1.62 -47.04 22.70
CA PRO A 44 -2.43 -46.55 23.81
C PRO A 44 -1.65 -46.45 25.14
N VAL A 45 -1.98 -45.43 25.95
CA VAL A 45 -1.47 -45.24 27.32
C VAL A 45 -2.58 -45.57 28.33
N GLU A 46 -2.30 -46.47 29.28
CA GLU A 46 -3.23 -46.83 30.37
C GLU A 46 -3.34 -45.72 31.42
N LYS A 47 -4.57 -45.44 31.88
CA LYS A 47 -4.82 -44.54 33.02
C LYS A 47 -5.78 -45.20 34.01
N ILE A 48 -5.30 -45.46 35.21
CA ILE A 48 -6.08 -46.05 36.32
C ILE A 48 -6.76 -44.92 37.09
N VAL A 49 -8.08 -45.02 37.32
CA VAL A 49 -8.85 -44.09 38.16
C VAL A 49 -9.53 -44.88 39.26
N ILE A 50 -9.12 -44.66 40.52
CA ILE A 50 -9.78 -45.21 41.71
C ILE A 50 -10.82 -44.20 42.18
N LYS A 51 -12.07 -44.63 42.41
CA LYS A 51 -13.15 -43.77 42.91
C LYS A 51 -13.76 -44.42 44.16
N GLU A 52 -13.53 -43.82 45.34
CA GLU A 52 -14.27 -44.14 46.56
C GLU A 52 -15.66 -43.51 46.50
N VAL A 53 -16.69 -44.27 46.89
CA VAL A 53 -18.08 -43.79 46.97
C VAL A 53 -18.53 -43.92 48.42
N ILE A 54 -18.75 -42.79 49.09
CA ILE A 54 -19.42 -42.73 50.40
C ILE A 54 -20.87 -42.35 50.15
N LYS A 55 -21.83 -43.07 50.76
CA LYS A 55 -23.25 -42.73 50.68
C LYS A 55 -23.89 -42.81 52.07
N GLU A 56 -24.41 -41.68 52.54
CA GLU A 56 -25.18 -41.56 53.78
C GLU A 56 -26.67 -41.80 53.53
N VAL A 57 -27.36 -42.38 54.53
CA VAL A 57 -28.78 -42.78 54.47
C VAL A 57 -29.62 -41.89 55.42
N PRO A 58 -30.78 -41.37 54.98
CA PRO A 58 -31.79 -40.86 55.90
C PRO A 58 -32.84 -41.93 56.25
N VAL A 59 -33.24 -41.91 57.53
CA VAL A 59 -34.25 -42.73 58.22
C VAL A 59 -35.68 -42.25 57.87
N GLU A 60 -36.70 -43.11 57.93
CA GLU A 60 -37.98 -42.79 58.63
C GLU A 60 -38.99 -43.96 58.81
N LYS A 61 -39.34 -44.17 60.09
CA LYS A 61 -40.70 -44.24 60.70
C LYS A 61 -41.87 -44.91 59.95
N ILE A 62 -42.51 -45.89 60.61
CA ILE A 62 -43.93 -46.23 60.40
C ILE A 62 -44.66 -46.28 61.74
N VAL A 63 -45.75 -45.50 61.82
CA VAL A 63 -46.79 -45.50 62.86
C VAL A 63 -47.93 -46.40 62.36
N LYS A 64 -48.47 -47.30 63.20
CA LYS A 64 -49.73 -48.00 62.94
C LYS A 64 -50.74 -47.66 64.03
N GLN A 65 -51.94 -47.30 63.62
CA GLN A 65 -53.13 -47.21 64.48
C GLN A 65 -54.20 -48.10 63.87
N GLU A 66 -54.55 -49.18 64.55
CA GLU A 66 -55.87 -49.83 64.45
C GLU A 66 -56.37 -50.03 65.88
N VAL A 67 -57.61 -49.60 66.13
CA VAL A 67 -58.35 -49.94 67.33
C VAL A 67 -59.52 -50.80 66.87
N ILE A 68 -59.51 -52.09 67.24
CA ILE A 68 -60.51 -52.75 68.10
C ILE A 68 -59.82 -53.96 68.76
N LYS A 69 -59.77 -53.89 70.10
CA LYS A 69 -59.55 -54.90 71.16
C LYS A 69 -58.15 -55.51 71.41
N GLU A 70 -57.57 -54.96 72.48
CA GLU A 70 -56.88 -55.62 73.62
C GLU A 70 -55.38 -55.96 73.57
N VAL A 71 -54.61 -55.17 74.35
CA VAL A 71 -53.47 -55.54 75.25
C VAL A 71 -52.08 -55.79 74.59
N PRO A 72 -50.95 -55.37 75.22
CA PRO A 72 -49.94 -54.53 74.56
C PRO A 72 -48.56 -55.18 74.22
N VAL A 73 -47.90 -54.52 73.25
CA VAL A 73 -46.46 -54.29 72.99
C VAL A 73 -45.40 -55.24 73.59
N GLU A 74 -44.56 -55.81 72.72
CA GLU A 74 -43.10 -55.81 72.91
C GLU A 74 -42.35 -55.79 71.57
N LYS A 75 -41.26 -55.02 71.54
CA LYS A 75 -40.44 -54.69 70.37
C LYS A 75 -39.06 -55.33 70.56
N GLN A 76 -38.57 -56.10 69.60
CA GLN A 76 -37.13 -56.37 69.44
C GLN A 76 -36.69 -56.12 68.00
N VAL A 77 -35.67 -55.29 67.87
CA VAL A 77 -34.89 -55.01 66.66
C VAL A 77 -33.76 -56.02 66.62
N ILE A 78 -33.53 -56.69 65.48
CA ILE A 78 -32.31 -57.47 65.22
C ILE A 78 -31.42 -56.66 64.27
N LEU A 79 -30.16 -56.57 64.65
CA LEU A 79 -29.06 -55.91 63.95
C LEU A 79 -28.63 -56.63 62.64
N GLU A 80 -28.08 -55.78 61.77
CA GLU A 80 -27.15 -55.92 60.65
C GLU A 80 -26.43 -57.26 60.38
N VAL A 81 -26.33 -57.62 59.08
CA VAL A 81 -25.05 -57.93 58.40
C VAL A 81 -25.19 -57.58 56.91
N ILE A 82 -24.33 -56.70 56.37
CA ILE A 82 -24.10 -56.54 54.93
C ILE A 82 -22.69 -57.09 54.63
N LYS A 83 -22.59 -57.94 53.62
CA LYS A 83 -21.33 -58.48 53.10
C LYS A 83 -20.97 -57.71 51.83
N GLU A 84 -19.85 -57.00 51.84
CA GLU A 84 -19.32 -56.32 50.66
C GLU A 84 -18.58 -57.30 49.75
N VAL A 85 -18.82 -57.20 48.43
CA VAL A 85 -17.99 -57.84 47.39
C VAL A 85 -17.61 -56.74 46.39
N PRO A 86 -16.32 -56.42 46.20
CA PRO A 86 -15.92 -55.47 45.16
C PRO A 86 -16.06 -56.15 43.79
N VAL A 87 -16.77 -55.49 42.87
CA VAL A 87 -16.84 -55.88 41.46
C VAL A 87 -16.00 -54.89 40.65
N GLU A 88 -14.88 -55.35 40.09
CA GLU A 88 -14.10 -54.61 39.12
C GLU A 88 -14.80 -54.60 37.76
N VAL A 89 -15.08 -53.42 37.21
CA VAL A 89 -15.57 -53.26 35.84
C VAL A 89 -14.49 -52.51 35.05
N ILE A 90 -13.72 -53.25 34.25
CA ILE A 90 -12.76 -52.69 33.29
C ILE A 90 -13.55 -52.27 32.04
N LYS A 91 -13.57 -50.97 31.74
CA LYS A 91 -14.16 -50.42 30.52
C LYS A 91 -13.03 -50.00 29.58
N GLU A 92 -12.83 -50.74 28.50
CA GLU A 92 -11.97 -50.31 27.40
C GLU A 92 -12.67 -49.15 26.66
N VAL A 93 -12.05 -47.97 26.69
CA VAL A 93 -12.49 -46.80 25.91
C VAL A 93 -11.43 -46.56 24.85
N THR A 94 -11.71 -46.93 23.60
CA THR A 94 -10.93 -46.51 22.44
C THR A 94 -11.14 -45.02 22.22
N VAL A 95 -10.14 -44.21 22.60
CA VAL A 95 -10.12 -42.78 22.28
C VAL A 95 -9.46 -42.63 20.92
N GLU A 96 -10.27 -42.49 19.86
CA GLU A 96 -9.78 -42.04 18.56
C GLU A 96 -9.42 -40.56 18.66
N LYS A 97 -8.13 -40.25 18.75
CA LYS A 97 -7.62 -38.88 18.63
C LYS A 97 -7.64 -38.49 17.16
N ILE A 98 -8.69 -37.80 16.73
CA ILE A 98 -8.70 -37.12 15.44
C ILE A 98 -7.69 -35.97 15.54
N VAL A 99 -6.50 -36.16 14.95
CA VAL A 99 -5.56 -35.07 14.73
C VAL A 99 -6.03 -34.35 13.47
N GLU A 100 -6.70 -33.20 13.63
CA GLU A 100 -6.83 -32.26 12.52
C GLU A 100 -5.43 -31.79 12.14
N VAL A 101 -4.88 -32.38 11.07
CA VAL A 101 -3.75 -31.76 10.38
C VAL A 101 -4.30 -30.49 9.75
N GLN A 102 -4.11 -29.36 10.43
CA GLN A 102 -4.22 -28.06 9.79
C GLN A 102 -3.16 -28.02 8.69
N ILE A 103 -3.55 -28.40 7.48
CA ILE A 103 -2.79 -28.05 6.29
C ILE A 103 -2.89 -26.53 6.25
N ALA A 104 -1.79 -25.86 6.64
CA ALA A 104 -1.65 -24.43 6.42
C ALA A 104 -2.11 -24.15 4.99
N PRO A 105 -2.96 -23.14 4.74
CA PRO A 105 -3.35 -22.80 3.38
C PRO A 105 -2.07 -22.69 2.55
N SER A 106 -2.07 -23.22 1.33
CA SER A 106 -0.96 -22.97 0.41
C SER A 106 -0.71 -21.47 0.42
N VAL A 107 0.51 -21.06 0.79
CA VAL A 107 0.90 -19.66 0.64
C VAL A 107 0.71 -19.38 -0.84
N LYS A 108 -0.37 -18.69 -1.21
CA LYS A 108 -0.53 -18.16 -2.56
C LYS A 108 0.63 -17.20 -2.68
N ASP A 109 1.57 -17.48 -3.59
CA ASP A 109 2.66 -16.55 -3.84
C ASP A 109 2.05 -15.17 -4.09
N LYS A 110 2.54 -14.18 -3.34
CA LYS A 110 2.06 -12.80 -3.47
C LYS A 110 2.29 -12.37 -4.91
N ARG A 111 1.27 -11.79 -5.54
CA ARG A 111 1.41 -11.27 -6.90
C ARG A 111 2.48 -10.18 -6.93
N GLU A 112 3.08 -9.98 -8.10
CA GLU A 112 3.90 -8.79 -8.32
C GLU A 112 3.03 -7.54 -8.28
N ILE A 113 3.57 -6.49 -7.67
CA ILE A 113 2.99 -5.15 -7.64
C ILE A 113 3.79 -4.24 -8.56
N VAL A 114 3.12 -3.66 -9.55
CA VAL A 114 3.74 -2.80 -10.56
C VAL A 114 3.61 -1.34 -10.15
N PHE A 115 4.73 -0.65 -9.98
CA PHE A 115 4.76 0.78 -9.67
C PHE A 115 4.85 1.65 -10.94
N GLY A 116 4.12 2.75 -10.97
CA GLY A 116 4.31 3.83 -11.93
C GLY A 116 5.57 4.59 -11.55
N GLY A 117 6.66 4.30 -12.26
CA GLY A 117 8.02 4.81 -12.01
C GLY A 117 8.14 6.32 -12.19
N LEU A 118 7.36 6.87 -13.12
CA LEU A 118 7.48 8.25 -13.62
C LEU A 118 8.89 8.49 -14.21
N ASN A 119 9.24 9.72 -14.55
CA ASN A 119 10.53 10.02 -15.19
C ASN A 119 11.19 11.32 -14.68
N TRP A 120 11.03 11.60 -13.39
CA TRP A 120 11.77 12.61 -12.64
C TRP A 120 12.27 12.06 -11.32
N ASP A 121 13.36 12.67 -10.82
CA ASP A 121 14.17 12.07 -9.76
C ASP A 121 13.42 11.95 -8.42
N SER A 122 12.56 12.90 -8.05
CA SER A 122 11.80 12.80 -6.79
C SER A 122 10.89 11.57 -6.75
N ALA A 123 10.15 11.33 -7.83
CA ALA A 123 9.26 10.18 -7.95
C ALA A 123 10.03 8.86 -7.97
N LEU A 124 11.17 8.81 -8.68
CA LEU A 124 12.01 7.61 -8.73
C LEU A 124 12.57 7.25 -7.34
N VAL A 125 12.99 8.25 -6.57
CA VAL A 125 13.47 8.06 -5.19
C VAL A 125 12.36 7.55 -4.28
N GLN A 126 11.19 8.19 -4.29
CA GLN A 126 10.06 7.75 -3.46
C GLN A 126 9.57 6.35 -3.84
N ASN A 127 9.51 6.04 -5.15
CA ASN A 127 9.19 4.71 -5.64
C ASN A 127 10.19 3.67 -5.14
N GLY A 128 11.50 3.96 -5.18
CA GLY A 128 12.53 3.05 -4.66
C GLY A 128 12.34 2.74 -3.17
N VAL A 129 12.04 3.75 -2.36
CA VAL A 129 11.79 3.57 -0.91
C VAL A 129 10.50 2.79 -0.67
N ALA A 130 9.40 3.15 -1.34
CA ALA A 130 8.13 2.46 -1.21
C ALA A 130 8.25 0.98 -1.62
N ARG A 131 8.88 0.70 -2.76
CA ARG A 131 9.14 -0.66 -3.26
C ARG A 131 9.96 -1.46 -2.27
N TYR A 132 11.06 -0.91 -1.74
CA TYR A 132 11.89 -1.59 -0.74
C TYR A 132 11.06 -2.00 0.51
N ILE A 133 10.19 -1.13 1.00
CA ILE A 133 9.33 -1.44 2.15
C ILE A 133 8.27 -2.49 1.78
N VAL A 134 7.69 -2.41 0.58
CA VAL A 134 6.69 -3.38 0.10
C VAL A 134 7.31 -4.77 -0.09
N GLU A 135 8.53 -4.85 -0.61
CA GLU A 135 9.28 -6.09 -0.80
C GLU A 135 9.70 -6.72 0.53
N HIS A 136 10.36 -5.95 1.39
CA HIS A 136 10.98 -6.49 2.60
C HIS A 136 10.10 -6.42 3.84
N GLY A 137 9.15 -5.50 3.89
CA GLY A 137 8.19 -5.34 4.98
C GLY A 137 6.89 -6.12 4.77
N TYR A 138 6.41 -6.21 3.52
CA TYR A 138 5.14 -6.85 3.18
C TYR A 138 5.28 -8.12 2.34
N GLY A 139 6.45 -8.40 1.77
CA GLY A 139 6.73 -9.64 1.04
C GLY A 139 6.15 -9.70 -0.36
N TYR A 140 5.72 -8.57 -0.95
CA TYR A 140 5.29 -8.53 -2.35
C TYR A 140 6.49 -8.32 -3.26
N PRO A 141 6.72 -9.15 -4.30
CA PRO A 141 7.65 -8.77 -5.35
C PRO A 141 7.17 -7.48 -6.03
N THR A 142 8.09 -6.63 -6.47
CA THR A 142 7.72 -5.39 -7.17
C THR A 142 8.52 -5.17 -8.44
N SER A 143 7.88 -4.54 -9.41
CA SER A 143 8.50 -3.99 -10.61
C SER A 143 8.10 -2.52 -10.76
N GLN A 144 8.71 -1.79 -11.69
CA GLN A 144 8.32 -0.42 -12.01
C GLN A 144 8.35 -0.16 -13.51
N ILE A 145 7.44 0.69 -13.99
CA ILE A 145 7.39 1.17 -15.37
C ILE A 145 7.62 2.68 -15.36
N GLU A 146 8.75 3.12 -15.91
CA GLU A 146 9.08 4.53 -16.04
C GLU A 146 8.43 5.16 -17.27
N GLY A 147 8.05 6.43 -17.17
CA GLY A 147 7.34 7.11 -18.25
C GLY A 147 6.69 8.42 -17.85
N PRO A 148 6.04 9.10 -18.81
CA PRO A 148 5.32 10.34 -18.57
C PRO A 148 4.01 10.11 -17.79
N THR A 149 3.52 11.17 -17.13
CA THR A 149 2.39 11.06 -16.18
C THR A 149 1.11 10.55 -16.81
N LEU A 150 0.68 11.12 -17.95
CA LEU A 150 -0.63 10.82 -18.52
C LEU A 150 -0.73 9.38 -19.05
N PRO A 151 0.25 8.85 -19.81
CA PRO A 151 0.23 7.44 -20.22
C PRO A 151 0.32 6.46 -19.05
N LEU A 152 1.16 6.73 -18.05
CA LEU A 152 1.25 5.86 -16.87
C LEU A 152 -0.04 5.89 -16.05
N PHE A 153 -0.71 7.04 -15.94
CA PHE A 153 -2.01 7.14 -15.28
C PHE A 153 -3.08 6.32 -16.03
N GLN A 154 -3.05 6.27 -17.37
CA GLN A 154 -3.92 5.38 -18.13
C GLN A 154 -3.61 3.89 -17.89
N GLY A 155 -2.34 3.53 -17.71
CA GLY A 155 -1.95 2.19 -17.26
C GLY A 155 -2.48 1.87 -15.86
N LEU A 156 -2.42 2.86 -14.94
CA LEU A 156 -2.97 2.74 -13.59
C LEU A 156 -4.49 2.50 -13.63
N ARG A 157 -5.24 3.21 -14.48
CA ARG A 157 -6.69 3.00 -14.63
C ARG A 157 -7.03 1.58 -15.10
N LYS A 158 -6.19 1.00 -15.97
CA LYS A 158 -6.41 -0.32 -16.58
C LYS A 158 -5.89 -1.50 -15.75
N GLY A 159 -5.15 -1.23 -14.67
CA GLY A 159 -4.52 -2.28 -13.86
C GLY A 159 -3.17 -2.77 -14.42
N ASP A 160 -2.62 -2.12 -15.46
CA ASP A 160 -1.27 -2.39 -15.95
C ASP A 160 -0.20 -1.84 -14.98
N VAL A 161 -0.57 -0.81 -14.22
CA VAL A 161 0.16 -0.26 -13.08
C VAL A 161 -0.75 -0.37 -11.86
N ASP A 162 -0.21 -0.81 -10.73
CA ASP A 162 -0.98 -1.01 -9.49
C ASP A 162 -0.96 0.22 -8.58
N ILE A 163 0.20 0.88 -8.46
CA ILE A 163 0.40 2.03 -7.57
C ILE A 163 1.19 3.12 -8.30
N THR A 164 0.77 4.37 -8.16
CA THR A 164 1.58 5.53 -8.55
C THR A 164 1.78 6.42 -7.32
N MET A 165 3.04 6.67 -6.96
CA MET A 165 3.39 7.44 -5.76
C MET A 165 3.17 8.94 -5.92
N GLU A 166 3.21 9.49 -7.14
CA GLU A 166 3.01 10.92 -7.34
C GLU A 166 1.95 11.21 -8.42
N ILE A 167 0.72 11.50 -8.00
CA ILE A 167 -0.29 12.17 -8.80
C ILE A 167 -0.34 13.64 -8.40
N TRP A 168 0.21 14.50 -9.25
CA TRP A 168 0.17 15.95 -9.07
C TRP A 168 -1.18 16.51 -9.53
N LEU A 169 -1.90 17.14 -8.61
CA LEU A 169 -3.12 17.91 -8.88
C LEU A 169 -2.79 19.41 -8.74
N PRO A 170 -3.28 20.30 -9.63
CA PRO A 170 -4.35 20.08 -10.60
C PRO A 170 -3.92 19.50 -11.96
N ASN A 171 -2.62 19.21 -12.14
CA ASN A 171 -2.04 18.79 -13.43
C ASN A 171 -2.77 17.62 -14.09
N GLN A 172 -3.39 16.74 -13.29
CA GLN A 172 -4.09 15.55 -13.76
C GLN A 172 -5.57 15.52 -13.35
N ASP A 173 -6.16 16.63 -12.90
CA ASP A 173 -7.52 16.68 -12.33
C ASP A 173 -8.58 16.02 -13.22
N ALA A 174 -8.57 16.33 -14.53
CA ALA A 174 -9.55 15.78 -15.46
C ALA A 174 -9.51 14.24 -15.47
N ALA A 175 -8.32 13.67 -15.63
CA ALA A 175 -8.14 12.22 -15.66
C ALA A 175 -8.37 11.59 -14.28
N TRP A 176 -7.88 12.24 -13.22
CA TRP A 176 -8.02 11.81 -11.83
C TRP A 176 -9.48 11.71 -11.42
N ASN A 177 -10.25 12.78 -11.61
CA ASN A 177 -11.66 12.85 -11.22
C ASN A 177 -12.51 11.84 -11.99
N GLU A 178 -12.22 11.62 -13.27
CA GLU A 178 -12.88 10.60 -14.08
C GLU A 178 -12.62 9.19 -13.52
N ALA A 179 -11.35 8.86 -13.27
CA ALA A 179 -10.93 7.55 -12.80
C ALA A 179 -11.45 7.21 -11.39
N VAL A 180 -11.42 8.19 -10.47
CA VAL A 180 -11.97 8.04 -9.11
C VAL A 180 -13.48 7.83 -9.17
N LYS A 181 -14.18 8.62 -10.01
CA LYS A 181 -15.64 8.49 -10.18
C LYS A 181 -16.02 7.14 -10.81
N ALA A 182 -15.20 6.63 -11.72
CA ALA A 182 -15.37 5.30 -12.32
C ALA A 182 -15.07 4.15 -11.35
N GLY A 183 -14.41 4.42 -10.22
CA GLY A 183 -13.97 3.40 -9.27
C GLY A 183 -12.79 2.58 -9.78
N GLU A 184 -12.02 3.11 -10.73
CA GLU A 184 -10.84 2.47 -11.30
C GLU A 184 -9.61 2.70 -10.42
N VAL A 185 -9.54 3.86 -9.78
CA VAL A 185 -8.43 4.25 -8.89
C VAL A 185 -8.97 4.82 -7.58
N ILE A 186 -8.21 4.65 -6.50
CA ILE A 186 -8.51 5.24 -5.20
C ILE A 186 -7.30 6.03 -4.66
N PRO A 187 -7.52 7.19 -4.02
CA PRO A 187 -6.49 7.84 -3.23
C PRO A 187 -6.18 7.01 -1.98
N VAL A 188 -4.92 6.71 -1.77
CA VAL A 188 -4.44 5.95 -0.61
C VAL A 188 -3.49 6.74 0.28
N GLY A 189 -3.24 8.02 -0.01
CA GLY A 189 -2.43 8.90 0.83
C GLY A 189 -1.96 10.15 0.09
N LYS A 190 -1.22 11.01 0.77
CA LYS A 190 -0.39 12.05 0.15
C LYS A 190 1.05 11.57 0.16
N SER A 191 1.77 11.76 -0.93
CA SER A 191 3.18 11.38 -1.00
C SER A 191 4.11 12.49 -0.53
N LEU A 192 3.65 13.74 -0.59
CA LEU A 192 4.31 14.95 -0.13
C LEU A 192 3.26 15.89 0.48
N GLU A 193 3.75 16.85 1.27
CA GLU A 193 2.98 18.04 1.62
C GLU A 193 2.68 18.91 0.38
N ASP A 194 1.64 19.74 0.46
CA ASP A 194 1.24 20.61 -0.64
C ASP A 194 2.41 21.51 -1.04
N ASN A 195 2.67 21.64 -2.35
CA ASN A 195 3.89 22.29 -2.83
C ASN A 195 3.67 23.18 -4.05
N TRP A 196 4.67 23.98 -4.40
CA TRP A 196 4.56 24.96 -5.47
C TRP A 196 5.00 24.38 -6.82
N GLN A 197 4.43 24.93 -7.88
CA GLN A 197 4.93 24.81 -9.25
C GLN A 197 4.57 26.09 -9.99
N SER A 198 5.34 26.48 -11.00
CA SER A 198 5.01 27.62 -11.86
C SER A 198 5.56 27.44 -13.26
N SER A 199 4.82 27.98 -14.24
CA SER A 199 5.26 28.07 -15.64
C SER A 199 6.16 29.26 -15.91
N PHE A 200 6.08 30.34 -15.13
CA PHE A 200 6.69 31.62 -15.49
C PHE A 200 7.75 32.03 -14.47
N LEU A 201 8.77 31.18 -14.32
CA LEU A 201 9.92 31.48 -13.47
C LEU A 201 11.01 32.20 -14.25
N VAL A 202 11.66 33.12 -13.56
CA VAL A 202 12.86 33.82 -14.01
C VAL A 202 13.95 33.74 -12.93
N PRO A 203 15.24 33.88 -13.29
CA PRO A 203 16.31 33.97 -12.31
C PRO A 203 16.23 35.24 -11.47
N GLY A 204 16.55 35.16 -10.18
CA GLY A 204 16.53 36.31 -9.29
C GLY A 204 17.46 37.45 -9.72
N TYR A 205 18.65 37.14 -10.25
CA TYR A 205 19.57 38.15 -10.79
C TYR A 205 18.98 38.92 -11.99
N LEU A 206 18.12 38.28 -12.79
CA LEU A 206 17.48 38.93 -13.93
C LEU A 206 16.45 39.94 -13.43
N GLN A 207 15.65 39.56 -12.44
CA GLN A 207 14.66 40.43 -11.83
C GLN A 207 15.31 41.53 -10.97
N ASP A 208 16.43 41.28 -10.29
CA ASP A 208 17.18 42.30 -9.57
C ASP A 208 17.72 43.39 -10.51
N ALA A 209 18.16 42.99 -11.72
CA ALA A 209 18.58 43.92 -12.77
C ALA A 209 17.40 44.62 -13.46
N ASN A 210 16.21 44.03 -13.41
CA ASN A 210 14.99 44.51 -14.04
C ASN A 210 13.80 44.44 -13.06
N PRO A 211 13.74 45.31 -12.03
CA PRO A 211 12.72 45.18 -10.97
C PRO A 211 11.27 45.36 -11.45
N GLU A 212 11.10 45.93 -12.64
CA GLU A 212 9.83 46.10 -13.34
C GLU A 212 9.40 44.85 -14.14
N LEU A 213 10.20 43.77 -14.14
CA LEU A 213 9.80 42.46 -14.68
C LEU A 213 9.29 41.62 -13.51
N ASP A 214 8.06 41.89 -13.08
CA ASP A 214 7.45 41.26 -11.92
C ASP A 214 6.12 40.58 -12.22
N SER A 215 5.58 40.75 -13.43
CA SER A 215 4.34 40.13 -13.87
C SER A 215 4.48 39.46 -15.24
N ILE A 216 3.62 38.48 -15.52
CA ILE A 216 3.49 37.90 -16.87
C ILE A 216 3.05 38.93 -17.91
N GLU A 217 2.39 40.02 -17.51
CA GLU A 217 2.00 41.10 -18.41
C GLU A 217 3.21 41.82 -19.02
N ASP A 218 4.34 41.84 -18.31
CA ASP A 218 5.57 42.46 -18.78
C ASP A 218 6.17 41.76 -19.99
N LEU A 219 5.91 40.45 -20.13
CA LEU A 219 6.30 39.65 -21.30
C LEU A 219 5.62 40.12 -22.59
N LYS A 220 4.54 40.89 -22.50
CA LYS A 220 3.86 41.49 -23.67
C LYS A 220 4.60 42.70 -24.24
N THR A 221 5.59 43.21 -23.51
CA THR A 221 6.40 44.36 -23.91
C THR A 221 7.71 43.92 -24.57
N ASP A 222 8.10 44.59 -25.66
CA ASP A 222 9.37 44.31 -26.34
C ASP A 222 10.60 44.45 -25.41
N LYS A 223 10.51 45.35 -24.42
CA LYS A 223 11.57 45.61 -23.44
C LYS A 223 11.98 44.35 -22.69
N PHE A 224 11.01 43.60 -22.17
CA PHE A 224 11.29 42.40 -21.37
C PHE A 224 11.25 41.12 -22.19
N ASN A 225 10.38 41.05 -23.19
CA ASN A 225 10.32 39.89 -24.07
C ASN A 225 11.68 39.60 -24.73
N SER A 226 12.34 40.64 -25.23
CA SER A 226 13.63 40.53 -25.92
C SER A 226 14.83 40.15 -25.03
N LEU A 227 14.65 40.08 -23.71
CA LEU A 227 15.67 39.56 -22.80
C LEU A 227 15.85 38.05 -22.96
N PHE A 228 14.79 37.33 -23.30
CA PHE A 228 14.78 35.88 -23.40
C PHE A 228 15.12 35.40 -24.81
N GLU A 229 15.51 34.13 -24.92
CA GLU A 229 15.67 33.49 -26.23
C GLU A 229 14.41 33.67 -27.08
N GLN A 230 14.58 33.91 -28.38
CA GLN A 230 13.50 34.22 -29.30
C GLN A 230 13.26 33.08 -30.30
N ASP A 231 11.99 32.76 -30.54
CA ASP A 231 11.56 31.93 -31.66
C ASP A 231 10.32 32.56 -32.32
N GLY A 232 10.43 32.87 -33.61
CA GLY A 232 9.36 33.55 -34.36
C GLY A 232 8.98 34.95 -33.82
N GLY A 233 9.88 35.62 -33.08
CA GLY A 233 9.61 36.91 -32.43
C GLY A 233 8.86 36.81 -31.09
N LYS A 234 8.83 35.60 -30.50
CA LYS A 234 8.24 35.31 -29.20
C LYS A 234 9.33 34.85 -28.23
N ALA A 235 9.21 35.22 -26.96
CA ALA A 235 10.04 34.70 -25.89
C ALA A 235 9.82 33.19 -25.74
N VAL A 236 10.92 32.44 -25.71
CA VAL A 236 10.90 31.01 -25.48
C VAL A 236 10.68 30.76 -23.99
N LEU A 237 9.56 30.12 -23.67
CA LEU A 237 9.33 29.50 -22.38
C LEU A 237 9.77 28.03 -22.45
N LEU A 238 10.82 27.68 -21.71
CA LEU A 238 11.20 26.29 -21.53
C LEU A 238 10.18 25.60 -20.62
N GLY A 239 9.22 24.91 -21.24
CA GLY A 239 7.99 24.46 -20.60
C GLY A 239 8.10 23.11 -19.89
N CYS A 240 6.94 22.66 -19.42
CA CYS A 240 6.79 21.31 -18.89
C CYS A 240 6.98 20.27 -20.02
N ILE A 241 7.41 19.06 -19.64
CA ILE A 241 7.78 17.98 -20.57
C ILE A 241 6.54 17.39 -21.25
N ALA A 242 6.62 17.09 -22.54
CA ALA A 242 5.51 16.47 -23.25
C ALA A 242 5.06 15.15 -22.61
N GLY A 243 3.74 14.96 -22.53
CA GLY A 243 3.11 13.82 -21.87
C GLY A 243 2.92 13.97 -20.35
N TRP A 244 3.47 15.02 -19.74
CA TRP A 244 3.16 15.37 -18.35
C TRP A 244 1.87 16.20 -18.25
N GLY A 245 1.18 16.09 -17.11
CA GLY A 245 -0.06 16.85 -16.87
C GLY A 245 0.14 18.37 -16.90
N CYS A 246 1.25 18.89 -16.36
CA CYS A 246 1.55 20.34 -16.42
C CYS A 246 1.67 20.87 -17.85
N ARG A 247 2.07 20.02 -18.81
CA ARG A 247 2.14 20.42 -20.21
C ARG A 247 0.75 20.64 -20.78
N THR A 248 -0.23 19.83 -20.36
CA THR A 248 -1.64 20.03 -20.72
C THR A 248 -2.19 21.31 -20.12
N MET A 249 -1.77 21.68 -18.91
CA MET A 249 -2.15 22.97 -18.31
C MET A 249 -1.60 24.14 -19.12
N GLN A 250 -0.36 24.04 -19.63
CA GLN A 250 0.29 25.08 -20.42
C GLN A 250 -0.29 25.22 -21.85
N ASP A 251 -0.38 24.12 -22.60
CA ASP A 251 -0.84 24.10 -24.00
C ASP A 251 -2.37 24.16 -24.12
N GLY A 252 -3.10 23.62 -23.14
CA GLY A 252 -4.51 23.31 -23.27
C GLY A 252 -4.78 22.04 -24.09
N SER A 253 -6.05 21.68 -24.19
CA SER A 253 -6.54 20.64 -25.08
C SER A 253 -8.04 20.83 -25.35
N PRO A 254 -8.61 20.24 -26.42
CA PRO A 254 -10.05 20.29 -26.66
C PRO A 254 -10.90 19.81 -25.48
N ASP A 255 -10.36 18.92 -24.65
CA ASP A 255 -11.07 18.29 -23.53
C ASP A 255 -10.85 19.01 -22.19
N THR A 256 -9.78 19.81 -22.05
CA THR A 256 -9.37 20.42 -20.77
C THR A 256 -9.45 21.94 -20.73
N GLY A 257 -9.38 22.62 -21.89
CA GLY A 257 -9.44 24.09 -21.95
C GLY A 257 -8.40 24.70 -22.89
N VAL A 258 -8.37 26.04 -22.92
CA VAL A 258 -7.55 26.80 -23.87
C VAL A 258 -6.05 26.76 -23.59
N GLY A 259 -5.66 26.41 -22.36
CA GLY A 259 -4.27 26.41 -21.91
C GLY A 259 -3.89 27.72 -21.24
N GLN A 260 -2.95 27.65 -20.31
CA GLN A 260 -2.52 28.77 -19.48
C GLN A 260 -2.00 29.94 -20.31
N ILE A 261 -1.23 29.66 -21.38
CA ILE A 261 -0.65 30.71 -22.24
C ILE A 261 -1.74 31.49 -22.98
N VAL A 262 -2.68 30.78 -23.61
CA VAL A 262 -3.79 31.40 -24.33
C VAL A 262 -4.75 32.09 -23.36
N GLY A 263 -5.02 31.47 -22.21
CA GLY A 263 -5.88 32.05 -21.17
C GLY A 263 -5.36 33.38 -20.62
N MET A 264 -4.03 33.55 -20.58
CA MET A 264 -3.37 34.80 -20.17
C MET A 264 -3.16 35.82 -21.31
N GLY A 265 -3.54 35.47 -22.55
CA GLY A 265 -3.31 36.32 -23.72
C GLY A 265 -1.84 36.47 -24.10
N LEU A 266 -1.04 35.42 -23.89
CA LEU A 266 0.41 35.39 -24.17
C LEU A 266 0.75 34.69 -25.48
N GLU A 267 -0.23 34.22 -26.25
CA GLU A 267 -0.02 33.41 -27.45
C GLU A 267 0.80 34.11 -28.53
N ASP A 268 0.79 35.45 -28.58
CA ASP A 268 1.58 36.26 -29.51
C ASP A 268 2.95 36.68 -28.97
N HIS A 269 3.24 36.37 -27.70
CA HIS A 269 4.42 36.86 -26.98
C HIS A 269 5.32 35.74 -26.48
N VAL A 270 4.77 34.56 -26.18
CA VAL A 270 5.47 33.42 -25.61
C VAL A 270 5.26 32.19 -26.50
N VAL A 271 6.32 31.41 -26.67
CA VAL A 271 6.28 30.12 -27.34
C VAL A 271 6.87 29.04 -26.45
N LEU A 272 6.15 27.93 -26.30
CA LEU A 272 6.60 26.80 -25.51
C LEU A 272 7.64 25.98 -26.24
N ARG A 273 8.73 25.67 -25.55
CA ARG A 273 9.69 24.67 -25.97
C ARG A 273 9.68 23.50 -25.00
N ASP A 274 9.57 22.30 -25.56
CA ASP A 274 9.74 21.07 -24.79
C ASP A 274 11.23 20.83 -24.50
N PRO A 275 11.67 20.75 -23.24
CA PRO A 275 13.03 20.35 -22.89
C PRO A 275 13.31 18.87 -23.21
N GLY A 276 12.29 18.06 -23.47
CA GLY A 276 12.36 16.65 -23.83
C GLY A 276 12.53 15.71 -22.65
N THR A 277 13.30 16.09 -21.63
CA THR A 277 13.47 15.31 -20.39
C THR A 277 13.60 16.23 -19.17
N SER A 278 13.30 15.70 -17.98
CA SER A 278 13.53 16.38 -16.70
C SER A 278 15.00 16.76 -16.50
N GLY A 279 15.93 15.88 -16.88
CA GLY A 279 17.37 16.16 -16.83
C GLY A 279 17.82 17.27 -17.79
N ALA A 280 17.24 17.34 -18.99
CA ALA A 280 17.53 18.42 -19.94
C ALA A 280 16.97 19.78 -19.47
N LEU A 281 15.78 19.78 -18.86
CA LEU A 281 15.21 20.97 -18.22
C LEU A 281 16.14 21.48 -17.10
N ALA A 282 16.51 20.58 -16.18
CA ALA A 282 17.42 20.92 -15.08
C ALA A 282 18.76 21.47 -15.60
N ALA A 283 19.38 20.80 -16.58
CA ALA A 283 20.66 21.23 -17.14
C ALA A 283 20.58 22.60 -17.83
N ALA A 284 19.47 22.92 -18.51
CA ALA A 284 19.27 24.23 -19.12
C ALA A 284 19.18 25.34 -18.06
N ILE A 285 18.41 25.10 -16.99
CA ILE A 285 18.27 26.03 -15.87
C ILE A 285 19.62 26.22 -15.16
N GLU A 286 20.30 25.13 -14.78
CA GLU A 286 21.63 25.19 -14.14
C GLU A 286 22.64 25.95 -15.01
N GLY A 287 22.65 25.67 -16.32
CA GLY A 287 23.52 26.33 -17.28
C GLY A 287 23.28 27.83 -17.37
N ALA A 288 22.02 28.26 -17.38
CA ALA A 288 21.65 29.67 -17.40
C ALA A 288 22.06 30.38 -16.09
N PHE A 289 21.78 29.77 -14.93
CA PHE A 289 22.19 30.31 -13.63
C PHE A 289 23.70 30.40 -13.47
N ALA A 290 24.46 29.39 -13.93
CA ALA A 290 25.92 29.40 -13.86
C ALA A 290 26.57 30.50 -14.72
N LYS A 291 25.87 30.96 -15.77
CA LYS A 291 26.35 32.00 -16.69
C LYS A 291 25.68 33.36 -16.50
N GLU A 292 24.73 33.45 -15.56
CA GLU A 292 23.87 34.62 -15.38
C GLU A 292 23.11 35.01 -16.68
N GLU A 293 22.67 34.02 -17.47
CA GLU A 293 21.94 34.21 -18.73
C GLU A 293 20.42 34.28 -18.50
N PRO A 294 19.68 35.21 -19.13
CA PRO A 294 18.22 35.24 -19.03
C PRO A 294 17.58 33.92 -19.50
N ILE A 295 16.64 33.39 -18.72
CA ILE A 295 15.83 32.22 -19.07
C ILE A 295 14.41 32.37 -18.50
N LEU A 296 13.40 31.98 -19.27
CA LEU A 296 12.01 31.87 -18.85
C LEU A 296 11.65 30.39 -18.84
N PHE A 297 11.22 29.85 -17.70
CA PHE A 297 11.12 28.39 -17.55
C PHE A 297 10.02 27.94 -16.58
N TYR A 298 9.53 26.72 -16.81
CA TYR A 298 8.70 25.97 -15.88
C TYR A 298 9.57 25.24 -14.85
N TYR A 299 9.13 25.22 -13.58
CA TYR A 299 9.71 24.35 -12.57
C TYR A 299 8.77 24.10 -11.38
N TRP A 300 9.18 23.23 -10.45
CA TRP A 300 8.40 22.85 -9.27
C TRP A 300 9.27 22.57 -8.04
N GLY A 301 8.63 22.62 -6.88
CA GLY A 301 9.18 22.21 -5.60
C GLY A 301 8.43 21.02 -4.99
N PRO A 302 9.05 20.28 -4.05
CA PRO A 302 10.41 20.45 -3.57
C PRO A 302 11.39 19.62 -4.42
N THR A 303 12.42 20.27 -4.98
CA THR A 303 13.53 19.57 -5.64
C THR A 303 14.88 20.13 -5.20
N ALA A 304 15.95 19.35 -5.32
CA ALA A 304 17.30 19.79 -4.97
C ALA A 304 17.72 21.05 -5.76
N LEU A 305 17.30 21.16 -7.02
CA LEU A 305 17.58 22.32 -7.87
C LEU A 305 16.81 23.57 -7.40
N ALA A 306 15.51 23.44 -7.13
CA ALA A 306 14.67 24.53 -6.63
C ALA A 306 15.17 25.07 -5.29
N HIS A 307 15.75 24.21 -4.45
CA HIS A 307 16.30 24.63 -3.17
C HIS A 307 17.62 25.41 -3.30
N LYS A 308 18.40 25.17 -4.37
CA LYS A 308 19.73 25.77 -4.56
C LYS A 308 19.70 27.11 -5.29
N LEU A 309 18.73 27.30 -6.18
CA LEU A 309 18.67 28.45 -7.09
C LEU A 309 17.64 29.48 -6.63
N ASP A 310 17.96 30.77 -6.75
CA ASP A 310 17.01 31.87 -6.59
C ASP A 310 16.11 31.96 -7.84
N MET A 311 15.05 31.17 -7.85
CA MET A 311 13.99 31.18 -8.86
C MET A 311 12.87 32.08 -8.38
N ARG A 312 12.43 33.01 -9.23
CA ARG A 312 11.36 33.96 -8.89
C ARG A 312 10.20 33.79 -9.85
N ASP A 313 9.01 33.76 -9.27
CA ASP A 313 7.77 33.64 -10.02
C ASP A 313 7.31 35.03 -10.48
N LEU A 314 6.90 35.13 -11.74
CA LEU A 314 6.21 36.31 -12.24
C LEU A 314 4.76 36.27 -11.77
N GLU A 315 4.25 37.42 -11.30
CA GLU A 315 2.87 37.57 -10.87
C GLU A 315 1.91 37.20 -12.00
N GLN A 316 0.95 36.35 -11.64
CA GLN A 316 -0.08 35.78 -12.50
C GLN A 316 -1.44 36.02 -11.83
N PRO A 317 -2.56 35.98 -12.58
CA PRO A 317 -3.89 35.97 -11.97
C PRO A 317 -4.02 34.87 -10.91
N ASP A 318 -4.65 35.20 -9.78
CA ASP A 318 -4.81 34.26 -8.67
C ASP A 318 -5.61 33.02 -9.13
N PRO A 319 -5.30 31.81 -8.64
CA PRO A 319 -6.04 30.61 -9.02
C PRO A 319 -7.56 30.76 -8.85
N SER A 320 -8.03 31.49 -7.82
CA SER A 320 -9.46 31.72 -7.56
C SER A 320 -10.19 32.54 -8.63
N GLU A 321 -9.46 33.18 -9.54
CA GLU A 321 -10.02 33.88 -10.69
C GLU A 321 -10.35 32.96 -11.87
N CYS A 322 -9.81 31.73 -11.88
CA CYS A 322 -10.12 30.70 -12.88
C CYS A 322 -11.27 29.79 -12.47
N ALA A 323 -11.96 29.25 -13.48
CA ALA A 323 -12.86 28.11 -13.26
C ALA A 323 -12.09 26.95 -12.61
N ASP A 324 -12.69 26.35 -11.58
CA ASP A 324 -12.15 25.22 -10.82
C ASP A 324 -10.73 25.42 -10.26
N ASN A 325 -10.30 26.67 -10.10
CA ASN A 325 -8.92 27.04 -9.77
C ASN A 325 -7.86 26.45 -10.72
N SER A 326 -8.25 26.18 -11.97
CA SER A 326 -7.41 25.42 -12.91
C SER A 326 -6.56 26.34 -13.80
N PRO A 327 -5.23 26.15 -13.85
CA PRO A 327 -4.31 26.97 -14.66
C PRO A 327 -4.59 26.90 -16.16
N VAL A 328 -5.26 25.84 -16.62
CA VAL A 328 -5.67 25.68 -18.02
C VAL A 328 -6.60 26.82 -18.52
N HIS A 329 -7.12 27.63 -17.60
CA HIS A 329 -7.96 28.79 -17.88
C HIS A 329 -7.24 30.15 -17.77
N GLY A 330 -5.93 30.17 -17.53
CA GLY A 330 -5.13 31.41 -17.60
C GLY A 330 -4.79 32.09 -16.26
N CYS A 331 -4.63 31.33 -15.20
CA CYS A 331 -4.16 31.79 -13.87
C CYS A 331 -2.94 31.01 -13.42
N ALA A 332 -2.36 31.41 -12.29
CA ALA A 332 -1.30 30.68 -11.61
C ALA A 332 -1.70 29.25 -11.23
N PHE A 333 -0.69 28.40 -11.01
CA PHE A 333 -0.91 27.13 -10.33
C PHE A 333 -1.30 27.36 -8.87
N PRO A 334 -2.36 26.70 -8.37
CA PRO A 334 -2.55 26.59 -6.93
C PRO A 334 -1.44 25.72 -6.33
N ALA A 335 -1.35 25.72 -4.99
CA ALA A 335 -0.54 24.74 -4.29
C ALA A 335 -0.95 23.33 -4.74
N ALA A 336 0.02 22.56 -5.24
CA ALA A 336 -0.20 21.25 -5.79
C ALA A 336 -0.40 20.24 -4.67
N GLU A 337 -1.46 19.42 -4.79
CA GLU A 337 -1.63 18.24 -3.94
C GLU A 337 -0.97 17.05 -4.65
N ILE A 338 -0.10 16.32 -3.95
CA ILE A 338 0.62 15.17 -4.50
C ILE A 338 0.09 13.90 -3.85
N MET A 339 -0.75 13.17 -4.59
CA MET A 339 -1.50 12.03 -4.10
C MET A 339 -0.81 10.70 -4.44
N ILE A 340 -0.92 9.73 -3.54
CA ILE A 340 -0.63 8.32 -3.83
C ILE A 340 -1.92 7.68 -4.34
N ALA A 341 -1.84 7.07 -5.51
CA ALA A 341 -2.96 6.44 -6.19
C ALA A 341 -2.76 4.93 -6.29
N MET A 342 -3.84 4.19 -6.06
CA MET A 342 -3.86 2.73 -6.15
C MET A 342 -5.00 2.30 -7.09
N ASN A 343 -4.71 1.38 -8.01
CA ASN A 343 -5.74 0.71 -8.81
C ASN A 343 -6.64 -0.14 -7.89
N THR A 344 -7.94 -0.12 -8.11
CA THR A 344 -8.90 -0.80 -7.22
C THR A 344 -8.83 -2.32 -7.24
N GLU A 345 -8.28 -2.93 -8.30
CA GLU A 345 -8.05 -4.37 -8.37
C GLU A 345 -7.01 -4.85 -7.36
N LEU A 346 -6.00 -4.02 -7.03
CA LEU A 346 -4.98 -4.36 -6.03
C LEU A 346 -5.58 -4.53 -4.61
N VAL A 347 -6.71 -3.88 -4.33
CA VAL A 347 -7.33 -3.88 -2.98
C VAL A 347 -7.65 -5.28 -2.50
N ALA A 348 -8.03 -6.20 -3.39
CA ALA A 348 -8.33 -7.58 -3.03
C ALA A 348 -7.07 -8.41 -2.72
N ASP A 349 -5.93 -8.08 -3.35
CA ASP A 349 -4.69 -8.83 -3.25
C ASP A 349 -3.74 -8.27 -2.16
N ALA A 350 -3.81 -6.98 -1.85
CA ALA A 350 -2.93 -6.29 -0.91
C ALA A 350 -3.63 -5.17 -0.09
N PRO A 351 -4.75 -5.47 0.61
CA PRO A 351 -5.51 -4.45 1.35
C PRO A 351 -4.68 -3.77 2.46
N GLU A 352 -3.67 -4.46 3.00
CA GLU A 352 -2.79 -3.90 4.04
C GLU A 352 -1.96 -2.71 3.54
N LEU A 353 -1.68 -2.65 2.22
CA LEU A 353 -0.91 -1.56 1.65
C LEU A 353 -1.69 -0.24 1.64
N ILE A 354 -3.03 -0.28 1.72
CA ILE A 354 -3.84 0.93 1.89
C ILE A 354 -3.48 1.61 3.21
N THR A 355 -3.38 0.86 4.30
CA THR A 355 -3.00 1.43 5.61
C THR A 355 -1.55 1.91 5.60
N PHE A 356 -0.66 1.20 4.92
CA PHE A 356 0.73 1.64 4.74
C PHE A 356 0.81 3.01 4.07
N PHE A 357 0.23 3.16 2.87
CA PHE A 357 0.29 4.42 2.13
C PHE A 357 -0.51 5.55 2.80
N LYS A 358 -1.57 5.24 3.56
CA LYS A 358 -2.28 6.26 4.36
C LYS A 358 -1.43 6.84 5.48
N ASN A 359 -0.47 6.07 5.97
CA ASN A 359 0.50 6.47 6.99
C ASN A 359 1.83 6.91 6.38
N TRP A 360 1.91 7.02 5.04
CA TRP A 360 3.09 7.56 4.39
C TRP A 360 3.23 9.03 4.76
N ASP A 361 4.37 9.36 5.38
CA ASP A 361 4.71 10.71 5.81
C ASP A 361 6.13 11.02 5.33
N TRP A 362 6.20 11.69 4.18
CA TRP A 362 7.44 12.03 3.51
C TRP A 362 7.47 13.53 3.27
N SER A 363 8.24 14.23 4.10
CA SER A 363 8.34 15.69 4.09
C SER A 363 9.25 16.20 2.97
N ALA A 364 9.16 17.50 2.63
CA ALA A 364 10.11 18.13 1.73
C ALA A 364 11.57 17.97 2.19
N GLY A 365 11.82 17.99 3.51
CA GLY A 365 13.15 17.75 4.07
C GLY A 365 13.69 16.35 3.74
N ASN A 366 12.85 15.31 3.86
CA ASN A 366 13.22 13.94 3.48
C ASN A 366 13.43 13.83 1.97
N GLN A 367 12.57 14.48 1.17
CA GLN A 367 12.68 14.52 -0.27
C GLN A 367 14.03 15.10 -0.72
N LEU A 368 14.39 16.28 -0.20
CA LEU A 368 15.63 16.96 -0.55
C LEU A 368 16.87 16.16 -0.13
N ALA A 369 16.84 15.53 1.05
CA ALA A 369 17.94 14.69 1.52
C ALA A 369 18.14 13.46 0.62
N ALA A 370 17.06 12.78 0.27
CA ALA A 370 17.11 11.57 -0.54
C ALA A 370 17.46 11.86 -2.01
N GLU A 371 16.92 12.93 -2.59
CA GLU A 371 17.26 13.38 -3.95
C GLU A 371 18.69 13.89 -4.05
N GLY A 372 19.18 14.60 -3.02
CA GLY A 372 20.58 15.02 -2.93
C GLY A 372 21.52 13.82 -2.96
N TRP A 373 21.22 12.81 -2.14
CA TRP A 373 21.98 11.55 -2.16
C TRP A 373 21.88 10.84 -3.51
N TYR A 374 20.68 10.73 -4.08
CA TYR A 374 20.47 10.09 -5.38
C TYR A 374 21.28 10.78 -6.49
N SER A 375 21.27 12.10 -6.53
CA SER A 375 22.02 12.90 -7.51
C SER A 375 23.53 12.67 -7.42
N GLU A 376 24.08 12.56 -6.20
CA GLU A 376 25.50 12.28 -5.97
C GLU A 376 25.92 10.84 -6.35
N ASN A 377 24.96 9.90 -6.39
CA ASN A 377 25.22 8.47 -6.54
C ASN A 377 24.63 7.87 -7.83
N LYS A 378 24.01 8.67 -8.71
CA LYS A 378 23.33 8.23 -9.94
C LYS A 378 24.23 7.51 -10.94
N THR A 379 25.56 7.68 -10.81
CA THR A 379 26.59 7.07 -11.66
C THR A 379 27.44 6.01 -10.96
N ALA A 380 27.10 5.60 -9.73
CA ALA A 380 27.85 4.63 -8.95
C ALA A 380 27.49 3.16 -9.26
#